data_AF-A0A6C0DSC9-F1
#
_entry.id   AF-A0A6C0DSC9-F1
#
_cell.length_a   1.000
_cell.length_b   1.000
_cell.length_c   1.000
_cell.angle_alpha   90.00
_cell.angle_beta   90.00
_cell.angle_gamma   90.00
#
_symmetry.space_group_name_H-M   'P 1'
#
loop_
_entity.id
_entity.type
_entity.pdbx_description
1 polymer ?
#
loop_
_entity_poly.entity_id
_entity_poly.type
_entity_poly.pdbx_seq_one_letter_code
_entity_poly.pdbx_strand_id
1 'polypeptide(L)'
;MDSILNYDPDAESMPEPTSALTNADGLPEELRRKTTESIDKLTMELLVNKKHYKKMVEKTDPVKHAQLQERAKTIRKYKREILNLVEELVENPAKPVTNDINDTFDAFLNIAIRYFQMKDLEKNPAYIQDDDVMFDFDNYKEEAEPEKTEPSLWGEERVLKKTKGMYPLPIAFPRTRK
;
A
#
# COMPACT_ATOMS: atom_id res chain seq x y z
N MET A 1 -10.60 -15.11 83.21
CA MET A 1 -10.24 -15.58 81.87
C MET A 1 -11.07 -14.75 80.92
N ASP A 2 -10.44 -13.86 80.16
CA ASP A 2 -10.93 -13.33 78.88
C ASP A 2 -9.78 -12.50 78.30
N SER A 3 -9.03 -13.11 77.39
CA SER A 3 -7.94 -12.49 76.65
C SER A 3 -8.52 -11.90 75.36
N ILE A 4 -8.57 -10.58 75.28
CA ILE A 4 -8.98 -9.85 74.07
C ILE A 4 -7.81 -9.87 73.08
N LEU A 5 -8.02 -10.52 71.94
CA LEU A 5 -7.15 -10.52 70.77
C LEU A 5 -7.17 -9.12 70.14
N ASN A 6 -6.00 -8.48 70.09
CA ASN A 6 -5.78 -7.26 69.31
C ASN A 6 -5.83 -7.60 67.82
N TYR A 7 -6.79 -7.01 67.12
CA TYR A 7 -6.94 -7.03 65.66
C TYR A 7 -6.18 -5.82 65.10
N ASP A 8 -5.10 -6.09 64.36
CA ASP A 8 -4.28 -5.08 63.71
C ASP A 8 -4.87 -4.77 62.31
N PRO A 9 -5.30 -3.52 62.02
CA PRO A 9 -6.00 -3.19 60.77
C PRO A 9 -5.08 -2.91 59.57
N ASP A 10 -3.75 -2.99 59.74
CA ASP A 10 -2.77 -2.65 58.70
C ASP A 10 -2.08 -3.88 58.07
N ALA A 11 -2.75 -5.04 58.05
CA ALA A 11 -2.33 -6.18 57.24
C ALA A 11 -2.52 -5.86 55.75
N GLU A 12 -1.43 -5.40 55.15
CA GLU A 12 -1.19 -5.15 53.73
C GLU A 12 -2.04 -6.04 52.80
N SER A 13 -2.96 -5.40 52.08
CA SER A 13 -3.65 -5.97 50.93
C SER A 13 -2.62 -6.33 49.86
N MET A 14 -2.17 -7.59 49.83
CA MET A 14 -1.43 -8.15 48.72
C MET A 14 -2.20 -7.91 47.41
N PRO A 15 -1.60 -7.33 46.36
CA PRO A 15 -2.21 -7.34 45.05
C PRO A 15 -2.21 -8.78 44.52
N GLU A 16 -3.39 -9.32 44.25
CA GLU A 16 -3.52 -10.60 43.56
C GLU A 16 -2.76 -10.55 42.22
N PRO A 17 -1.97 -11.60 41.88
CA PRO A 17 -1.37 -11.69 40.56
C PRO A 17 -2.47 -11.95 39.54
N THR A 18 -2.96 -10.89 38.90
CA THR A 18 -3.81 -11.00 37.71
C THR A 18 -3.03 -11.80 36.67
N SER A 19 -3.49 -13.02 36.44
CA SER A 19 -2.98 -13.97 35.46
C SER A 19 -2.78 -13.30 34.10
N ALA A 20 -1.53 -12.98 33.77
CA ALA A 20 -1.13 -12.72 32.40
C ALA A 20 -1.37 -14.00 31.60
N LEU A 21 -2.35 -13.99 30.71
CA LEU A 21 -2.52 -15.03 29.70
C LEU A 21 -1.33 -14.95 28.74
N THR A 22 -0.22 -15.57 29.12
CA THR A 22 0.95 -15.72 28.25
C THR A 22 0.66 -16.85 27.27
N ASN A 23 0.41 -16.49 26.01
CA ASN A 23 0.49 -17.45 24.90
C ASN A 23 1.95 -17.88 24.67
N ALA A 24 2.14 -19.03 24.01
CA ALA A 24 3.35 -19.86 23.94
C ALA A 24 4.70 -19.19 23.61
N ASP A 25 4.73 -17.92 23.18
CA ASP A 25 5.95 -17.23 22.75
C ASP A 25 6.47 -16.17 23.74
N GLY A 26 5.87 -16.06 24.94
CA GLY A 26 6.39 -15.20 26.02
C GLY A 26 6.42 -13.69 25.73
N LEU A 27 5.89 -13.25 24.59
CA LEU A 27 5.88 -11.84 24.20
C LEU A 27 4.61 -11.16 24.72
N PRO A 28 4.71 -10.01 25.40
CA PRO A 28 3.53 -9.29 25.89
C PRO A 28 2.64 -8.90 24.70
N GLU A 29 1.34 -9.19 24.82
CA GLU A 29 0.37 -9.09 23.72
C GLU A 29 0.29 -7.67 23.12
N GLU A 30 0.60 -6.64 23.91
CA GLU A 30 0.71 -5.26 23.46
C GLU A 30 1.84 -5.02 22.44
N LEU A 31 2.97 -5.70 22.57
CA LEU A 31 4.08 -5.59 21.61
C LEU A 31 3.73 -6.27 20.30
N ARG A 32 3.03 -7.41 20.35
CA ARG A 32 2.56 -8.12 19.15
C ARG A 32 1.53 -7.29 18.37
N ARG A 33 0.61 -6.61 19.05
CA ARG A 33 -0.37 -5.71 18.40
C ARG A 33 0.32 -4.56 17.67
N LYS A 34 1.30 -3.91 18.32
CA LYS A 34 2.09 -2.83 17.71
C LYS A 34 2.90 -3.28 16.49
N THR A 35 3.50 -4.48 16.52
CA THR A 35 4.22 -5.00 15.35
C THR A 35 3.27 -5.37 14.22
N THR A 36 2.11 -5.98 14.52
CA THR A 36 1.10 -6.28 13.51
C THR A 36 0.49 -5.03 12.88
N GLU A 37 0.25 -3.97 13.66
CA GLU A 37 -0.23 -2.68 13.13
C GLU A 37 0.82 -1.99 12.25
N SER A 38 2.10 -2.12 12.62
CA SER A 38 3.21 -1.55 11.84
C SER A 38 3.41 -2.28 10.52
N ILE A 39 3.31 -3.62 10.54
CA ILE A 39 3.37 -4.46 9.35
C ILE A 39 2.15 -4.21 8.47
N ASP A 40 0.95 -4.16 9.05
CA ASP A 40 -0.29 -3.87 8.30
C ASP A 40 -0.23 -2.51 7.61
N LYS A 41 0.27 -1.47 8.29
CA LYS A 41 0.49 -0.15 7.68
C LYS A 41 1.45 -0.21 6.48
N LEU A 42 2.58 -0.93 6.61
CA LEU A 42 3.57 -1.08 5.54
C LEU A 42 2.98 -1.84 4.35
N THR A 43 2.30 -2.95 4.62
CA THR A 43 1.61 -3.76 3.61
C THR A 43 0.58 -2.93 2.87
N MET A 44 -0.22 -2.13 3.59
CA MET A 44 -1.19 -1.24 2.97
C MET A 44 -0.53 -0.14 2.13
N GLU A 45 0.61 0.41 2.53
CA GLU A 45 1.33 1.43 1.76
C GLU A 45 1.88 0.88 0.43
N LEU A 46 2.28 -0.40 0.41
CA LEU A 46 2.85 -1.07 -0.77
C LEU A 46 1.78 -1.66 -1.70
N LEU A 47 0.72 -2.27 -1.14
CA LEU A 47 -0.27 -3.02 -1.91
C LEU A 47 -1.51 -2.22 -2.30
N VAL A 48 -1.83 -1.15 -1.55
CA VAL A 48 -3.04 -0.37 -1.82
C VAL A 48 -2.72 0.81 -2.71
N ASN A 49 -3.55 1.02 -3.74
CA ASN A 49 -3.47 2.21 -4.58
C ASN A 49 -3.54 3.50 -3.72
N LYS A 50 -2.71 4.49 -4.05
CA LYS A 50 -2.62 5.81 -3.39
C LYS A 50 -3.98 6.45 -3.07
N LYS A 51 -5.01 6.29 -3.92
CA LYS A 51 -6.36 6.82 -3.66
C LYS A 51 -7.06 6.09 -2.52
N HIS A 52 -6.95 4.78 -2.47
CA HIS A 52 -7.57 3.94 -1.44
C HIS A 52 -6.78 4.04 -0.13
N TYR A 53 -5.45 4.16 -0.19
CA TYR A 53 -4.61 4.42 0.97
C TYR A 53 -5.00 5.71 1.70
N LYS A 54 -5.22 6.82 0.97
CA LYS A 54 -5.67 8.08 1.58
C LYS A 54 -6.98 7.95 2.34
N LYS A 55 -7.96 7.21 1.79
CA LYS A 55 -9.24 6.93 2.46
C LYS A 55 -9.07 6.04 3.70
N MET A 56 -8.08 5.15 3.70
CA MET A 56 -7.74 4.33 4.85
C MET A 56 -7.12 5.18 5.96
N VAL A 57 -6.13 6.02 5.61
CA VAL A 57 -5.49 6.95 6.56
C VAL A 57 -6.50 7.92 7.17
N GLU A 58 -7.47 8.40 6.40
CA GLU A 58 -8.57 9.22 6.92
C GLU A 58 -9.39 8.50 8.01
N LYS A 59 -9.55 7.17 7.90
CA LYS A 59 -10.30 6.37 8.87
C LYS A 59 -9.46 5.91 10.06
N THR A 60 -8.19 5.59 9.85
CA THR A 60 -7.30 5.03 10.89
C THR A 60 -6.56 6.10 11.67
N ASP A 61 -6.23 7.24 11.05
CA ASP A 61 -5.51 8.35 11.68
C ASP A 61 -5.92 9.71 11.10
N PRO A 62 -6.98 10.33 11.65
CA PRO A 62 -7.48 11.62 11.17
C PRO A 62 -6.47 12.75 11.37
N VAL A 63 -5.55 12.62 12.34
CA VAL A 63 -4.51 13.63 12.62
C VAL A 63 -3.46 13.63 11.51
N LYS A 64 -2.95 12.45 11.13
CA LYS A 64 -2.03 12.33 9.98
C LYS A 64 -2.68 12.75 8.67
N HIS A 65 -3.97 12.44 8.49
CA HIS A 65 -4.71 12.91 7.33
C HIS A 65 -4.80 14.44 7.27
N ALA A 66 -5.11 15.10 8.39
CA ALA A 66 -5.13 16.56 8.49
C ALA A 66 -3.76 17.17 8.17
N GLN A 67 -2.67 16.60 8.71
CA GLN A 67 -1.30 17.05 8.39
C GLN A 67 -0.97 16.90 6.89
N LEU A 68 -1.38 15.80 6.26
CA LEU A 68 -1.17 15.58 4.83
C LEU A 68 -1.95 16.60 3.98
N GLN A 69 -3.18 16.93 4.41
CA GLN A 69 -3.98 17.98 3.77
C GLN A 69 -3.37 19.36 3.94
N GLU A 70 -2.93 19.73 5.14
CA GLU A 70 -2.24 21.01 5.39
C GLU A 70 -0.97 21.14 4.55
N ARG A 71 -0.14 20.09 4.49
CA ARG A 71 1.03 20.06 3.59
C ARG A 71 0.61 20.29 2.14
N ALA A 72 -0.45 19.63 1.66
CA ALA A 72 -0.95 19.81 0.30
C ALA A 72 -1.48 21.23 0.06
N LYS A 73 -2.14 21.87 1.05
CA LYS A 73 -2.57 23.27 0.97
C LYS A 73 -1.38 24.21 0.88
N THR A 74 -0.35 24.00 1.70
CA THR A 74 0.88 24.82 1.69
C THR A 74 1.60 24.71 0.34
N ILE A 75 1.72 23.50 -0.22
CA ILE A 75 2.27 23.30 -1.57
C ILE A 75 1.45 24.06 -2.62
N ARG A 76 0.12 24.04 -2.52
CA ARG A 76 -0.75 24.81 -3.45
C ARG A 76 -0.57 26.31 -3.28
N LYS A 77 -0.40 26.79 -2.06
CA LYS A 77 -0.17 28.21 -1.75
C LYS A 77 1.11 28.72 -2.42
N TYR A 78 2.21 27.99 -2.26
CA TYR A 78 3.51 28.35 -2.83
C TYR A 78 3.76 27.81 -4.25
N LYS A 79 2.75 27.20 -4.89
CA LYS A 79 2.91 26.54 -6.20
C LYS A 79 3.59 27.43 -7.23
N ARG A 80 3.17 28.69 -7.33
CA ARG A 80 3.70 29.63 -8.32
C ARG A 80 5.16 29.97 -8.04
N GLU A 81 5.48 30.26 -6.78
CA GLU A 81 6.85 30.58 -6.36
C GLU A 81 7.79 29.39 -6.56
N ILE A 82 7.34 28.17 -6.27
CA ILE A 82 8.10 26.94 -6.51
C ILE A 82 8.36 26.76 -8.01
N LEU A 83 7.36 26.98 -8.87
CA LEU A 83 7.54 26.85 -10.32
C LEU A 83 8.53 27.88 -10.85
N ASN A 84 8.41 29.14 -10.43
CA ASN A 84 9.34 30.19 -10.82
C ASN A 84 10.77 29.86 -10.35
N LEU A 85 10.93 29.36 -9.12
CA LEU A 85 12.23 28.95 -8.59
C LEU A 85 12.86 27.82 -9.42
N VAL A 86 12.06 26.82 -9.79
CA VAL A 86 12.52 25.70 -10.63
C VAL A 86 12.89 26.20 -12.02
N GLU A 87 12.10 27.07 -12.62
CA GLU A 87 12.39 27.68 -13.93
C GLU A 87 13.72 28.46 -13.90
N GLU A 88 13.90 29.33 -12.89
CA GLU A 88 15.14 30.08 -12.69
C GLU A 88 16.36 29.17 -12.48
N LEU A 89 16.22 28.06 -11.76
CA LEU A 89 17.30 27.09 -11.52
C LEU A 89 17.64 26.27 -12.77
N VAL A 90 16.66 25.97 -13.62
CA VAL A 90 16.89 25.31 -14.91
C VAL A 90 17.59 26.26 -15.88
N GLU A 91 17.20 27.53 -15.92
CA GLU A 91 17.84 28.54 -16.77
C GLU A 91 19.24 28.90 -16.29
N ASN A 92 19.44 29.01 -14.98
CA ASN A 92 20.70 29.43 -14.36
C ASN A 92 21.09 28.49 -13.20
N PRO A 93 21.81 27.39 -13.49
CA PRO A 93 22.18 26.39 -12.48
C PRO A 93 23.18 26.91 -11.44
N ALA A 94 23.88 28.02 -11.72
CA ALA A 94 24.83 28.63 -10.81
C ALA A 94 24.21 29.59 -9.78
N LYS A 95 22.87 29.74 -9.76
CA LYS A 95 22.20 30.65 -8.84
C LYS A 95 22.27 30.09 -7.41
N PRO A 96 22.88 30.80 -6.45
CA PRO A 96 22.93 30.36 -5.07
C PRO A 96 21.58 30.60 -4.40
N VAL A 97 20.82 29.54 -4.16
CA VAL A 97 19.58 29.60 -3.35
C VAL A 97 19.91 29.17 -1.93
N THR A 98 20.15 27.88 -1.73
CA THR A 98 20.72 27.26 -0.52
C THR A 98 21.33 25.94 -0.95
N ASN A 99 22.47 25.55 -0.37
CA ASN A 99 23.19 24.33 -0.78
C ASN A 99 22.27 23.09 -0.78
N ASP A 100 21.44 22.91 0.24
CA ASP A 100 20.50 21.78 0.34
C ASP A 100 19.50 21.72 -0.83
N ILE A 101 19.01 22.88 -1.28
CA ILE A 101 18.08 22.94 -2.42
C ILE A 101 18.82 22.62 -3.72
N ASN A 102 20.03 23.16 -3.90
CA ASN A 102 20.81 22.91 -5.12
C ASN A 102 21.20 21.43 -5.25
N ASP A 103 21.71 20.82 -4.17
CA ASP A 103 22.12 19.41 -4.17
C ASP A 103 20.92 18.46 -4.42
N THR A 104 19.78 18.74 -3.79
CA THR A 104 18.56 17.94 -3.98
C THR A 104 17.92 18.16 -5.33
N PHE A 105 18.05 19.37 -5.89
CA PHE A 105 17.53 19.73 -7.20
C PHE A 105 18.31 19.05 -8.33
N ASP A 106 19.63 19.00 -8.23
CA ASP A 106 20.48 18.27 -9.20
C ASP A 106 20.16 16.78 -9.22
N ALA A 107 19.98 16.17 -8.03
CA ALA A 107 19.54 14.79 -7.93
C ALA A 107 18.16 14.57 -8.56
N PHE A 108 17.22 15.49 -8.34
CA PHE A 108 15.90 15.47 -8.95
C PHE A 108 15.98 15.56 -10.48
N LEU A 109 16.76 16.48 -11.03
CA LEU A 109 16.95 16.64 -12.47
C LEU A 109 17.51 15.39 -13.12
N ASN A 110 18.52 14.76 -12.52
CA ASN A 110 19.10 13.52 -13.02
C ASN A 110 18.07 12.38 -13.09
N ILE A 111 17.23 12.25 -12.08
CA ILE A 111 16.14 11.25 -12.06
C ILE A 111 15.07 11.59 -13.10
N ALA A 112 14.70 12.86 -13.23
CA ALA A 112 13.72 13.31 -14.21
C ALA A 112 14.18 13.06 -15.66
N ILE A 113 15.45 13.38 -15.97
CA ILE A 113 16.06 13.10 -17.28
C ILE A 113 16.05 11.60 -17.55
N ARG A 114 16.48 10.77 -16.59
CA ARG A 114 16.46 9.30 -16.73
C ARG A 114 15.06 8.77 -17.02
N TYR A 115 14.05 9.30 -16.32
CA TYR A 115 12.66 8.92 -16.56
C TYR A 115 12.22 9.27 -17.99
N PHE A 116 12.57 10.45 -18.50
CA PHE A 116 12.25 10.83 -19.88
C PHE A 116 12.99 9.96 -20.91
N GLN A 117 14.27 9.67 -20.68
CA GLN A 117 15.03 8.75 -21.53
C GLN A 117 14.39 7.36 -21.59
N MET A 118 13.98 6.80 -20.45
CA MET A 118 13.29 5.52 -20.40
C MET A 118 11.93 5.57 -21.13
N LYS A 119 11.17 6.66 -20.92
CA LYS A 119 9.91 6.92 -21.65
C LYS A 119 10.09 7.01 -23.16
N ASP A 120 11.21 7.54 -23.64
CA ASP A 120 11.48 7.66 -25.06
C ASP A 120 11.94 6.32 -25.67
N LEU A 121 12.66 5.50 -24.90
CA LEU A 121 12.96 4.11 -25.27
C LEU A 121 11.68 3.26 -25.38
N GLU A 122 10.74 3.39 -24.43
CA GLU A 122 9.42 2.73 -24.46
C GLU A 122 8.61 3.05 -25.73
N LYS A 123 8.81 4.24 -26.32
CA LYS A 123 8.08 4.66 -27.53
C LYS A 123 8.72 4.14 -28.82
N ASN A 124 9.97 3.67 -28.77
CA ASN A 124 10.67 3.21 -29.96
C ASN A 124 10.30 1.74 -30.22
N PRO A 125 9.55 1.42 -31.30
CA PRO A 125 9.05 0.07 -31.54
C PRO A 125 10.15 -0.97 -31.77
N ALA A 126 11.38 -0.53 -32.03
CA ALA A 126 12.55 -1.40 -32.18
C ALA A 126 12.88 -2.21 -30.91
N TYR A 127 12.51 -1.73 -29.71
CA TYR A 127 12.75 -2.45 -28.44
C TYR A 127 11.57 -3.33 -28.01
N ILE A 128 10.37 -3.11 -28.56
CA ILE A 128 9.20 -3.96 -28.29
C ILE A 128 9.34 -5.31 -29.01
N GLN A 129 10.10 -5.35 -30.10
CA GLN A 129 10.28 -6.56 -30.91
C GLN A 129 11.10 -7.65 -30.20
N ASP A 130 11.99 -7.30 -29.26
CA ASP A 130 12.84 -8.29 -28.55
C ASP A 130 12.15 -8.93 -27.34
N ASP A 131 11.23 -8.23 -26.66
CA ASP A 131 10.49 -8.77 -25.51
C ASP A 131 9.33 -9.70 -25.93
N ASP A 132 8.81 -9.55 -27.16
CA ASP A 132 7.79 -10.45 -27.72
C ASP A 132 8.37 -11.80 -28.21
N VAL A 133 9.70 -11.97 -28.26
CA VAL A 133 10.35 -13.24 -28.67
C VAL A 133 10.64 -14.17 -27.48
N MET A 134 10.43 -13.71 -26.23
CA MET A 134 10.70 -14.53 -25.05
C MET A 134 9.66 -15.65 -24.82
N PHE A 135 8.58 -15.67 -25.62
CA PHE A 135 7.52 -16.69 -25.61
C PHE A 135 7.26 -17.31 -26.99
N ASP A 136 8.29 -17.48 -27.82
CA ASP A 136 8.20 -18.36 -29.00
C ASP A 136 8.21 -19.84 -28.56
N PHE A 137 7.11 -20.28 -27.96
CA PHE A 137 6.84 -21.69 -27.65
C PHE A 137 6.65 -22.54 -28.93
N ASP A 138 6.39 -21.88 -30.07
CA ASP A 138 6.05 -22.51 -31.34
C ASP A 138 7.25 -22.87 -32.23
N ASN A 139 8.49 -22.51 -31.83
CA ASN A 139 9.70 -22.83 -32.62
C ASN A 139 10.39 -24.14 -32.21
N TYR A 140 9.84 -24.86 -31.24
CA TYR A 140 10.23 -26.25 -30.98
C TYR A 140 9.31 -27.17 -31.79
N LYS A 141 9.68 -27.45 -33.05
CA LYS A 141 9.23 -28.70 -33.70
C LYS A 141 9.95 -29.85 -33.01
N GLU A 142 9.47 -30.22 -31.84
CA GLU A 142 9.83 -31.46 -31.18
C GLU A 142 8.91 -32.55 -31.76
N GLU A 143 9.48 -33.44 -32.57
CA GLU A 143 8.87 -34.71 -32.91
C GLU A 143 8.84 -35.58 -31.64
N ALA A 144 7.95 -35.26 -30.71
CA ALA A 144 7.66 -36.06 -29.52
C ALA A 144 6.25 -36.61 -29.64
N GLU A 145 6.13 -37.94 -29.55
CA GLU A 145 4.87 -38.66 -29.51
C GLU A 145 4.00 -38.20 -28.33
N PRO A 146 2.66 -38.24 -28.44
CA PRO A 146 1.78 -37.72 -27.40
C PRO A 146 1.80 -38.63 -26.16
N GLU A 147 2.67 -38.32 -25.20
CA GLU A 147 2.54 -38.85 -23.85
C GLU A 147 1.35 -38.21 -23.14
N LYS A 148 0.64 -39.05 -22.39
CA LYS A 148 -0.68 -38.78 -21.80
C LYS A 148 -0.61 -37.58 -20.85
N THR A 149 -1.48 -36.60 -21.10
CA THR A 149 -1.66 -35.44 -20.24
C THR A 149 -2.25 -35.87 -18.89
N GLU A 150 -1.48 -35.71 -17.82
CA GLU A 150 -2.03 -35.82 -16.47
C GLU A 150 -3.03 -34.68 -16.20
N PRO A 151 -4.11 -34.95 -15.43
CA PRO A 151 -5.15 -33.96 -15.20
C PRO A 151 -4.61 -32.78 -14.38
N SER A 152 -4.97 -31.57 -14.80
CA SER A 152 -4.60 -30.33 -14.11
C SER A 152 -5.09 -30.32 -12.66
N LEU A 153 -4.18 -30.07 -11.73
CA LEU A 153 -4.47 -29.90 -10.29
C LEU A 153 -5.23 -28.59 -9.96
N TRP A 154 -5.55 -27.77 -10.96
CA TRP A 154 -6.27 -26.51 -10.80
C TRP A 154 -7.75 -26.57 -11.20
N GLY A 155 -8.29 -27.78 -11.34
CA GLY A 155 -9.71 -28.03 -11.62
C GLY A 155 -10.01 -28.02 -13.13
N GLU A 156 -10.69 -29.06 -13.59
CA GLU A 156 -11.14 -29.21 -14.99
C GLU A 156 -12.26 -28.23 -15.39
N GLU A 157 -12.80 -27.47 -14.44
CA GLU A 157 -13.93 -26.58 -14.69
C GLU A 157 -13.47 -25.31 -15.43
N ARG A 158 -13.52 -25.38 -16.77
CA ARG A 158 -13.37 -24.19 -17.61
C ARG A 158 -14.48 -23.20 -17.27
N VAL A 159 -14.10 -22.03 -16.77
CA VAL A 159 -15.04 -20.93 -16.51
C VAL A 159 -15.64 -20.45 -17.83
N LEU A 160 -16.86 -20.90 -18.12
CA LEU A 160 -17.63 -20.42 -19.27
C LEU A 160 -18.10 -18.98 -19.01
N LYS A 161 -17.66 -18.04 -19.85
CA LYS A 161 -18.20 -16.66 -19.82
C LYS A 161 -19.67 -16.69 -20.24
N LYS A 162 -20.58 -16.44 -19.29
CA LYS A 162 -22.00 -16.22 -19.60
C LYS A 162 -22.13 -15.01 -20.53
N THR A 163 -22.67 -15.23 -21.72
CA THR A 163 -23.01 -14.17 -22.66
C THR A 163 -24.15 -13.32 -22.08
N LYS A 164 -24.08 -12.00 -22.32
CA LYS A 164 -25.09 -11.02 -21.91
C LYS A 164 -26.43 -11.38 -22.57
N GLY A 165 -27.32 -12.02 -21.82
CA GLY A 165 -28.68 -12.34 -22.29
C GLY A 165 -29.58 -13.01 -21.26
N MET A 166 -29.02 -13.57 -20.19
CA MET A 166 -29.78 -14.34 -19.21
C MET A 166 -29.73 -13.70 -17.82
N TYR A 167 -30.39 -12.55 -17.65
CA TYR A 167 -30.88 -12.14 -16.34
C TYR A 167 -32.41 -12.11 -16.41
N PRO A 168 -33.14 -12.90 -15.60
CA PRO A 168 -34.57 -12.69 -15.44
C PRO A 168 -34.77 -11.27 -14.88
N LEU A 169 -35.63 -10.50 -15.55
CA LEU A 169 -35.94 -9.13 -15.16
C LEU A 169 -36.40 -9.11 -13.69
N PRO A 170 -35.90 -8.17 -12.86
CA PRO A 170 -36.39 -8.03 -11.49
C PRO A 170 -37.87 -7.64 -11.52
N ILE A 171 -38.67 -8.38 -10.74
CA ILE A 171 -40.10 -8.11 -10.51
C ILE A 171 -40.22 -6.66 -10.04
N ALA A 172 -40.97 -5.85 -10.80
CA ALA A 172 -41.14 -4.43 -10.53
C ALA A 172 -41.74 -4.19 -9.14
N PHE A 173 -41.11 -3.33 -8.36
CA PHE A 173 -41.67 -2.85 -7.08
C PHE A 173 -42.84 -1.90 -7.33
N PRO A 174 -43.96 -2.00 -6.58
CA PRO A 174 -45.10 -1.13 -6.77
C PRO A 174 -44.77 0.32 -6.36
N ARG A 175 -44.99 1.26 -7.29
CA ARG A 175 -44.96 2.70 -7.01
C ARG A 175 -46.20 3.06 -6.19
N THR A 176 -46.01 3.43 -4.93
CA THR A 176 -47.04 4.15 -4.17
C THR A 176 -47.15 5.58 -4.72
N ARG A 177 -48.33 5.95 -5.20
CA ARG A 177 -48.66 7.36 -5.48
C ARG A 177 -49.05 8.03 -4.16
N LYS A 178 -48.49 9.21 -3.91
CA LYS A 178 -49.00 10.18 -2.93
C LYS A 178 -50.27 10.82 -3.47
#